data_AF-A0A016QNQ1-F1
#
_entry.id   AF-A0A016QNQ1-F1
#
_cell.length_a   1.000
_cell.length_b   1.000
_cell.length_c   1.000
_cell.angle_alpha   90.00
_cell.angle_beta   90.00
_cell.angle_gamma   90.00
#
_symmetry.space_group_name_H-M   'P 1'
#
loop_
_entity.id
_entity.type
_entity.pdbx_description
1 polymer ?
#
loop_
_entity_poly.entity_id
_entity_poly.type
_entity_poly.pdbx_seq_one_letter_code
_entity_poly.pdbx_strand_id
1 'polypeptide(L)'
;MTPRTLTHTPNPAPPVPLVGTGDLLNTVTVADVLGCTPRTVTRLIQRGVLPATRLGPGRTAYRVTTAALLAFVLRYGTHEPGTVADAPNPDALRDFTPEPVTLHARRTADGLLLVSATPTP
;
A
#
# COMPACT_ATOMS: atom_id res chain seq x y z
N MET A 1 -2.69 45.06 -21.52
CA MET A 1 -2.57 43.89 -20.61
C MET A 1 -3.20 42.70 -21.30
N THR A 2 -2.40 41.76 -21.81
CA THR A 2 -2.88 40.55 -22.48
C THR A 2 -2.96 39.40 -21.46
N PRO A 3 -4.06 38.63 -21.40
CA PRO A 3 -4.18 37.50 -20.48
C PRO A 3 -3.29 36.34 -20.94
N ARG A 4 -2.39 35.89 -20.06
CA ARG A 4 -1.63 34.65 -20.25
C ARG A 4 -2.55 33.46 -20.02
N THR A 5 -2.82 32.71 -21.08
CA THR A 5 -3.51 31.42 -21.00
C THR A 5 -2.52 30.39 -20.44
N LEU A 6 -2.80 29.85 -19.25
CA LEU A 6 -2.06 28.73 -18.66
C LEU A 6 -2.61 27.43 -19.24
N THR A 7 -1.94 26.88 -20.25
CA THR A 7 -2.26 25.55 -20.78
C THR A 7 -1.72 24.51 -19.81
N HIS A 8 -2.60 23.95 -18.96
CA HIS A 8 -2.24 22.84 -18.08
C HIS A 8 -2.10 21.56 -18.92
N THR A 9 -0.86 21.22 -19.30
CA THR A 9 -0.57 19.91 -19.91
C THR A 9 -0.77 18.83 -18.84
N PRO A 10 -1.64 17.81 -19.06
CA PRO A 10 -1.80 16.71 -18.11
C PRO A 10 -0.45 16.00 -17.94
N ASN A 11 -0.05 15.78 -16.69
CA ASN A 11 1.17 15.06 -16.35
C ASN A 11 1.06 13.63 -16.93
N PRO A 12 2.02 13.15 -17.74
CA PRO A 12 1.99 11.77 -18.22
C PRO A 12 2.01 10.83 -17.02
N ALA A 13 1.11 9.84 -17.03
CA ALA A 13 1.12 8.79 -16.01
C ALA A 13 2.50 8.12 -15.99
N PRO A 14 3.04 7.78 -14.80
CA PRO A 14 4.30 7.06 -14.74
C PRO A 14 4.17 5.73 -15.51
N PRO A 15 5.24 5.28 -16.21
CA PRO A 15 5.22 4.01 -16.91
C PRO A 15 4.94 2.90 -15.91
N VAL A 16 3.78 2.25 -16.04
CA VAL A 16 3.46 1.06 -15.25
C VAL A 16 4.43 -0.03 -15.69
N PRO A 17 5.29 -0.56 -14.80
CA PRO A 17 6.17 -1.65 -15.18
C PRO A 17 5.30 -2.85 -15.60
N LEU A 18 5.40 -3.25 -16.88
CA LEU A 18 4.86 -4.52 -17.34
C LEU A 18 5.64 -5.62 -16.63
N VAL A 19 5.05 -6.21 -15.59
CA VAL A 19 5.67 -7.31 -14.87
C VAL A 19 5.34 -8.61 -15.62
N GLY A 20 6.35 -9.24 -16.21
CA GLY A 20 6.20 -10.52 -16.89
C GLY A 20 5.95 -11.66 -15.91
N THR A 21 5.23 -12.68 -16.38
CA THR A 21 4.97 -13.92 -15.63
C THR A 21 6.29 -14.69 -15.48
N GLY A 22 6.96 -14.52 -14.34
CA GLY A 22 8.27 -15.14 -14.06
C GLY A 22 9.36 -14.16 -13.62
N ASP A 23 9.09 -12.85 -13.66
CA ASP A 23 10.08 -11.86 -13.25
C ASP A 23 10.33 -11.89 -11.74
N LEU A 24 11.62 -11.85 -11.39
CA LEU A 24 12.09 -11.73 -10.01
C LEU A 24 12.33 -10.25 -9.68
N LEU A 25 11.39 -9.67 -8.94
CA LEU A 25 11.44 -8.29 -8.52
C LEU A 25 12.33 -8.11 -7.29
N ASN A 26 13.12 -7.03 -7.28
CA ASN A 26 13.86 -6.64 -6.09
C ASN A 26 12.94 -5.88 -5.11
N THR A 27 13.39 -5.70 -3.87
CA THR A 27 12.59 -5.06 -2.81
C THR A 27 12.24 -3.60 -3.10
N VAL A 28 13.06 -2.88 -3.87
CA VAL A 28 12.79 -1.48 -4.26
C VAL A 28 11.65 -1.44 -5.27
N THR A 29 11.73 -2.25 -6.33
CA THR A 29 10.66 -2.34 -7.34
C THR A 29 9.34 -2.79 -6.73
N VAL A 30 9.36 -3.74 -5.79
CA VAL A 30 8.14 -4.13 -5.05
C VAL A 30 7.59 -2.98 -4.22
N ALA A 31 8.47 -2.21 -3.57
CA ALA A 31 8.06 -1.06 -2.77
C ALA A 31 7.38 0.01 -3.64
N ASP A 32 7.94 0.29 -4.82
CA ASP A 32 7.38 1.22 -5.79
C ASP A 32 5.99 0.76 -6.26
N VAL A 33 5.83 -0.53 -6.58
CA VAL A 33 4.53 -1.09 -7.00
C VAL A 33 3.48 -1.04 -5.89
N LEU A 34 3.89 -1.32 -4.65
CA LEU A 34 2.99 -1.28 -3.49
C LEU A 34 2.79 0.14 -2.93
N GLY A 35 3.49 1.15 -3.46
CA GLY A 35 3.43 2.52 -2.95
C GLY A 35 3.91 2.67 -1.50
N CYS A 36 4.89 1.86 -1.06
CA CYS A 36 5.42 1.89 0.30
C CYS A 36 6.95 1.95 0.32
N THR A 37 7.56 1.87 1.52
CA THR A 37 9.02 1.89 1.64
C THR A 37 9.66 0.50 1.49
N PRO A 38 10.91 0.38 1.02
CA PRO A 38 11.62 -0.91 0.99
C PRO A 38 11.75 -1.59 2.36
N ARG A 39 11.74 -0.79 3.44
CA ARG A 39 11.73 -1.29 4.82
C ARG A 39 10.41 -2.01 5.14
N THR A 40 9.28 -1.47 4.69
CA THR A 40 7.96 -2.09 4.81
C THR A 40 7.94 -3.43 4.09
N VAL A 41 8.43 -3.48 2.84
CA VAL A 41 8.53 -4.73 2.07
C VAL A 41 9.40 -5.77 2.80
N THR A 42 10.54 -5.35 3.34
CA THR A 42 11.42 -6.25 4.11
C THR A 42 10.71 -6.81 5.34
N ARG A 43 9.92 -5.99 6.07
CA ARG A 43 9.11 -6.47 7.19
C ARG A 43 8.05 -7.47 6.76
N LEU A 44 7.33 -7.21 5.66
CA LEU A 44 6.34 -8.14 5.10
C LEU A 44 6.96 -9.51 4.79
N ILE A 45 8.17 -9.52 4.21
CA ILE A 45 8.92 -10.74 3.92
C ILE A 45 9.35 -11.44 5.21
N GLN A 46 9.95 -10.72 6.16
CA GLN A 46 10.43 -11.27 7.44
C GLN A 46 9.30 -11.89 8.26
N ARG A 47 8.09 -11.34 8.16
CA ARG A 47 6.89 -11.87 8.81
C ARG A 47 6.23 -13.03 8.05
N GLY A 48 6.74 -13.39 6.87
CA GLY A 48 6.20 -14.47 6.04
C GLY A 48 4.90 -14.09 5.31
N VAL A 49 4.51 -12.82 5.32
CA VAL A 49 3.28 -12.33 4.67
C VAL A 49 3.49 -12.19 3.16
N LEU A 50 4.69 -11.78 2.75
CA LEU A 50 5.08 -11.70 1.36
C LEU A 50 6.16 -12.76 1.06
N PRO A 51 5.85 -13.83 0.31
CA PRO A 51 6.82 -14.84 -0.06
C PRO A 51 7.97 -14.26 -0.89
N ALA A 52 9.20 -14.56 -0.50
CA ALA A 52 10.39 -14.12 -1.23
C ALA A 52 11.53 -15.13 -1.11
N THR A 53 12.42 -15.14 -2.10
CA THR A 53 13.65 -15.93 -2.10
C THR A 53 14.83 -15.04 -1.74
N ARG A 54 15.67 -15.49 -0.81
CA ARG A 54 16.90 -14.80 -0.42
C ARG A 54 18.05 -15.22 -1.34
N LEU A 55 18.81 -14.26 -1.86
CA LEU A 55 19.89 -14.48 -2.85
C LEU A 55 21.22 -15.01 -2.26
N GLY A 56 21.14 -15.88 -1.25
CA GLY A 56 22.30 -16.57 -0.65
C GLY A 56 22.72 -16.08 0.75
N PRO A 57 23.66 -16.82 1.39
CA PRO A 57 24.10 -16.54 2.75
C PRO A 57 24.83 -15.19 2.85
N GLY A 58 24.48 -14.38 3.84
CA GLY A 58 25.09 -13.07 4.09
C GLY A 58 24.56 -11.90 3.26
N ARG A 59 23.73 -12.14 2.23
CA ARG A 59 23.08 -11.06 1.47
C ARG A 59 21.74 -10.67 2.10
N THR A 60 21.43 -9.38 2.12
CA THR A 60 20.14 -8.82 2.57
C THR A 60 19.12 -8.69 1.44
N ALA A 61 19.54 -8.98 0.20
CA ALA A 61 18.70 -8.85 -0.98
C ALA A 61 17.70 -10.01 -1.10
N TYR A 62 16.43 -9.65 -1.23
CA TYR A 62 15.34 -10.57 -1.55
C TYR A 62 14.92 -10.45 -3.02
N ARG A 63 14.32 -11.52 -3.52
CA ARG A 63 13.61 -11.56 -4.79
C ARG A 63 12.19 -12.04 -4.58
N VAL A 64 11.23 -11.27 -5.07
CA VAL A 64 9.80 -11.56 -5.00
C VAL A 64 9.34 -11.91 -6.41
N THR A 65 8.65 -13.02 -6.57
CA THR A 65 8.06 -13.37 -7.87
C THR A 65 6.83 -12.51 -8.11
N THR A 66 6.54 -12.19 -9.37
CA THR A 66 5.29 -11.53 -9.77
C THR A 66 4.05 -12.23 -9.21
N ALA A 67 4.05 -13.57 -9.22
CA ALA A 67 2.94 -14.37 -8.71
C ALA A 67 2.74 -14.18 -7.18
N ALA A 68 3.83 -14.12 -6.41
CA ALA A 68 3.75 -13.86 -4.98
C ALA A 68 3.24 -12.45 -4.68
N LEU A 69 3.70 -11.46 -5.46
CA LEU A 69 3.22 -10.08 -5.35
C LEU A 69 1.73 -9.97 -5.70
N LEU A 70 1.29 -10.61 -6.79
CA LEU A 70 -0.12 -10.63 -7.18
C LEU A 70 -0.98 -11.31 -6.11
N ALA A 71 -0.54 -12.44 -5.57
CA ALA A 71 -1.25 -13.13 -4.49
C ALA A 71 -1.37 -12.25 -3.23
N PHE A 72 -0.32 -11.49 -2.90
CA PHE A 72 -0.36 -10.51 -1.82
C PHE A 72 -1.40 -9.41 -2.09
N VAL A 73 -1.39 -8.82 -3.29
CA VAL A 73 -2.33 -7.76 -3.68
C VAL A 73 -3.78 -8.27 -3.70
N LEU A 74 -4.02 -9.48 -4.20
CA LEU A 74 -5.36 -10.06 -4.19
C LEU A 74 -5.88 -10.33 -2.77
N ARG A 75 -4.98 -10.65 -1.82
CA ARG A 75 -5.36 -10.94 -0.43
C ARG A 75 -5.49 -9.70 0.45
N TYR A 76 -4.64 -8.69 0.23
CA TYR A 76 -4.53 -7.54 1.14
C TYR A 76 -4.57 -6.18 0.43
N GLY A 77 -4.88 -6.13 -0.87
CA GLY A 77 -4.82 -4.90 -1.67
C GLY A 77 -5.79 -3.80 -1.24
N THR A 78 -6.75 -4.10 -0.37
CA THR A 78 -7.66 -3.16 0.29
C THR A 78 -7.02 -2.45 1.49
N HIS A 79 -5.81 -2.86 1.90
CA HIS A 79 -5.11 -2.33 3.06
C HIS A 79 -3.81 -1.64 2.68
N GLU A 80 -3.43 -0.63 3.45
CA GLU A 80 -2.10 -0.04 3.35
C GLU A 80 -1.04 -1.12 3.70
N PRO A 81 0.02 -1.31 2.90
CA PRO A 81 1.05 -2.31 3.17
C PRO A 81 1.71 -2.16 4.55
N GLY A 82 1.81 -0.93 5.07
CA GLY A 82 2.29 -0.65 6.42
C GLY A 82 1.40 -1.27 7.49
N THR A 83 0.09 -1.11 7.38
CA THR A 83 -0.89 -1.72 8.30
C THR A 83 -0.77 -3.24 8.30
N VAL A 84 -0.67 -3.85 7.12
CA VAL A 84 -0.47 -5.31 6.99
C VAL A 84 0.84 -5.75 7.63
N ALA A 85 1.92 -4.97 7.43
CA ALA A 85 3.24 -5.26 7.98
C ALA A 85 3.29 -5.17 9.51
N ASP A 86 2.47 -4.32 10.14
CA ASP A 86 2.49 -4.10 11.59
C ASP A 86 1.36 -4.88 12.33
N ALA A 87 0.32 -5.35 11.63
CA ALA A 87 -0.80 -6.08 12.23
C ALA A 87 -0.37 -7.44 12.79
N PRO A 88 -0.63 -7.79 14.06
CA PRO A 88 -0.18 -9.06 14.65
C PRO A 88 -0.70 -10.29 13.90
N ASN A 89 -1.94 -10.22 13.41
CA ASN A 89 -2.51 -11.17 12.46
C ASN A 89 -3.10 -10.42 11.26
N PRO A 90 -2.40 -10.39 10.10
CA PRO A 90 -2.88 -9.67 8.91
C PRO A 90 -4.16 -10.29 8.33
N ASP A 91 -4.41 -11.58 8.55
CA ASP A 91 -5.65 -12.24 8.09
C ASP A 91 -6.89 -11.89 8.92
N ALA A 92 -6.69 -11.29 10.09
CA ALA A 92 -7.78 -10.78 10.91
C ALA A 92 -8.08 -9.30 10.62
N LEU A 93 -7.36 -8.67 9.68
CA LEU A 93 -7.70 -7.34 9.22
C LEU A 93 -9.07 -7.42 8.55
N ARG A 94 -9.99 -6.57 9.02
CA ARG A 94 -11.32 -6.47 8.41
C ARG A 94 -11.16 -5.80 7.07
N ASP A 95 -11.73 -6.41 6.03
CA ASP A 95 -11.83 -5.78 4.72
C ASP A 95 -12.42 -4.37 4.85
N PHE A 96 -11.91 -3.47 4.02
CA PHE A 96 -12.51 -2.16 3.90
C PHE A 96 -13.91 -2.34 3.31
N THR A 97 -14.94 -2.13 4.12
CA THR A 97 -16.31 -2.19 3.64
C THR A 97 -16.62 -0.92 2.85
N PRO A 98 -17.14 -1.02 1.62
CA PRO A 98 -17.61 0.15 0.87
C PRO A 98 -18.90 0.75 1.45
N GLU A 99 -19.44 0.16 2.54
CA GLU A 99 -20.63 0.65 3.21
C GLU A 99 -20.43 2.10 3.67
N PRO A 100 -21.36 3.00 3.34
CA PRO A 100 -21.27 4.38 3.76
C PRO A 100 -21.25 4.47 5.29
N VAL A 101 -20.36 5.31 5.80
CA VAL A 101 -20.24 5.64 7.21
C VAL A 101 -20.57 7.11 7.40
N THR A 102 -21.37 7.41 8.42
CA THR A 102 -21.64 8.79 8.81
C THR A 102 -20.59 9.23 9.82
N LEU A 103 -19.89 10.33 9.50
CA LEU A 103 -18.90 10.95 10.38
C LEU A 103 -19.60 12.01 11.24
N HIS A 104 -19.54 11.84 12.55
CA HIS A 104 -19.98 12.84 13.52
C HIS A 104 -18.75 13.58 14.05
N ALA A 105 -18.70 14.89 13.83
CA ALA A 105 -17.65 15.75 14.36
C ALA A 105 -18.23 16.65 15.46
N ARG A 106 -17.56 16.71 16.61
CA ARG A 106 -17.86 17.67 17.68
C ARG A 106 -16.59 18.42 18.10
N ARG A 107 -16.72 19.71 18.42
CA ARG A 107 -15.63 20.44 19.06
C ARG A 107 -15.61 20.18 20.56
N THR A 108 -14.44 19.91 21.11
CA THR A 108 -14.19 19.82 22.55
C THR A 108 -13.93 21.21 23.14
N ALA A 109 -13.94 21.32 24.48
CA ALA A 109 -13.80 22.61 25.18
C ALA A 109 -12.44 23.28 24.95
N ASP A 110 -11.41 22.50 24.66
CA ASP A 110 -10.05 22.91 24.26
C ASP A 110 -9.93 23.22 22.75
N GLY A 111 -11.03 23.14 22.00
CA GLY A 111 -11.08 23.52 20.59
C GLY A 111 -10.68 22.43 19.60
N LEU A 112 -10.38 21.21 20.07
CA LEU A 112 -10.07 20.08 19.20
C LEU A 112 -11.33 19.51 18.53
N LEU A 113 -11.16 18.91 17.36
CA LEU A 113 -12.23 18.22 16.64
C LEU A 113 -12.19 16.74 16.98
N LEU A 114 -13.19 16.24 17.70
CA LEU A 114 -13.37 14.82 17.92
C LEU A 114 -14.27 14.25 16.82
N VAL A 115 -13.77 13.26 16.07
CA VAL A 115 -14.49 12.59 14.98
C VAL A 115 -14.80 11.15 15.38
N SER A 116 -16.07 10.76 15.28
CA SER A 116 -16.52 9.37 15.45
C SER A 116 -17.28 8.93 14.21
N ALA A 117 -17.13 7.66 13.81
CA ALA A 117 -17.83 7.08 12.67
C ALA A 117 -18.87 6.06 13.14
N THR A 118 -20.06 6.10 12.55
CA THR A 118 -21.13 5.11 12.77
C THR A 118 -21.58 4.57 11.40
N PRO A 119 -21.82 3.25 11.26
CA PRO A 119 -22.34 2.68 10.02
C PRO A 119 -23.66 3.37 9.63
N THR A 120 -23.82 3.72 8.36
CA THR A 120 -25.10 4.26 7.88
C THR A 120 -26.12 3.10 7.78
N PRO A 121 -27.33 3.25 8.34
CA PRO A 121 -28.36 2.20 8.31
C PRO A 121 -28.90 1.92 6.91
#